data_AF-A0A7S0WDF9-F1
#
_entry.id   AF-A0A7S0WDF9-F1
#
_cell.length_a   1.000
_cell.length_b   1.000
_cell.length_c   1.000
_cell.angle_alpha   90.00
_cell.angle_beta   90.00
_cell.angle_gamma   90.00
#
_symmetry.space_group_name_H-M   'P 1'
#
loop_
_entity.id
_entity.type
_entity.pdbx_description
1 polymer ?
#
loop_
_entity_poly.entity_id
_entity_poly.type
_entity_poly.pdbx_seq_one_letter_code
_entity_poly.pdbx_strand_id
1 'polypeptide(L)'
;PKQDYHDLKQFACWIADRFGPDDAGIVYCLSRDDVESVAKALNEERIRRQRERLAPAPSAAAYHAGMTDSQRLAVQNKWMAGDVSVCCATIAFGMGIDKP
;
A
#
# COMPACT_ATOMS: atom_id res chain seq x y z
N PRO A 1 -1.50 -16.97 12.84
CA PRO A 1 -1.08 -17.91 11.77
C PRO A 1 -0.50 -17.13 10.58
N LYS A 2 0.67 -17.52 10.05
CA LYS A 2 1.17 -16.94 8.79
C LYS A 2 0.18 -17.34 7.69
N GLN A 3 -0.49 -16.38 7.07
CA GLN A 3 -1.32 -16.64 5.91
C GLN A 3 -0.42 -16.69 4.67
N ASP A 4 -0.52 -17.79 3.93
CA ASP A 4 0.32 -18.05 2.77
C ASP A 4 -0.43 -17.60 1.50
N TYR A 5 -0.27 -16.32 1.15
CA TYR A 5 -0.90 -15.76 -0.03
C TYR A 5 -0.07 -16.11 -1.26
N HIS A 6 -0.53 -17.11 -2.00
CA HIS A 6 0.12 -17.53 -3.25
C HIS A 6 -0.21 -16.59 -4.43
N ASP A 7 -1.19 -15.70 -4.26
CA ASP A 7 -1.66 -14.76 -5.27
C ASP A 7 -1.87 -13.36 -4.67
N LEU A 8 -1.31 -12.34 -5.33
CA LEU A 8 -1.46 -10.92 -4.97
C LEU A 8 -2.91 -10.47 -4.98
N LYS A 9 -3.75 -11.05 -5.85
CA LYS A 9 -5.19 -10.73 -5.87
C LYS A 9 -5.87 -11.17 -4.58
N GLN A 10 -5.58 -12.37 -4.10
CA GLN A 10 -6.13 -12.86 -2.83
C GLN A 10 -5.67 -12.01 -1.65
N PHE A 11 -4.39 -11.60 -1.65
CA PHE A 11 -3.86 -10.67 -0.65
C PHE A 11 -4.57 -9.31 -0.69
N ALA A 12 -4.74 -8.73 -1.89
CA ALA A 12 -5.41 -7.44 -2.04
C ALA A 12 -6.87 -7.48 -1.60
N CYS A 13 -7.62 -8.53 -1.96
CA CYS A 13 -8.98 -8.76 -1.47
C CYS A 13 -9.01 -8.83 0.07
N TRP A 14 -8.08 -9.58 0.67
CA TRP A 14 -8.02 -9.73 2.13
C TRP A 14 -7.75 -8.41 2.86
N ILE A 15 -6.88 -7.55 2.32
CA ILE A 15 -6.67 -6.20 2.85
C ILE A 15 -7.95 -5.38 2.75
N ALA A 16 -8.58 -5.37 1.57
CA ALA A 16 -9.80 -4.60 1.30
C ALA A 16 -11.04 -5.07 2.08
N ASP A 17 -11.05 -6.31 2.58
CA ASP A 17 -12.11 -6.84 3.45
C ASP A 17 -11.95 -6.41 4.91
N ARG A 18 -10.75 -5.97 5.32
CA ARG A 18 -10.44 -5.69 6.73
C ARG A 18 -10.19 -4.22 7.03
N PHE A 19 -9.71 -3.48 6.04
CA PHE A 19 -9.29 -2.09 6.19
C PHE A 19 -10.03 -1.22 5.18
N GLY A 20 -10.44 -0.04 5.64
CA GLY A 20 -11.09 0.99 4.85
C GLY A 20 -10.11 2.05 4.32
N PRO A 21 -10.63 3.08 3.65
CA PRO A 21 -9.83 4.17 3.09
C PRO A 21 -9.14 5.04 4.16
N ASP A 22 -9.72 5.12 5.36
CA ASP A 22 -9.21 5.96 6.45
C ASP A 22 -8.18 5.24 7.34
N ASP A 23 -7.98 3.94 7.13
CA ASP A 23 -6.97 3.17 7.86
C ASP A 23 -5.58 3.46 7.32
N ALA A 24 -4.60 3.59 8.21
CA ALA A 24 -3.20 3.77 7.84
C ALA A 24 -2.41 2.46 8.01
N GLY A 25 -1.57 2.12 7.02
CA GLY A 25 -0.76 0.90 7.10
C GLY A 25 0.55 0.98 6.32
N ILE A 26 1.47 0.07 6.65
CA ILE A 26 2.70 -0.18 5.91
C ILE A 26 2.75 -1.67 5.55
N VAL A 27 3.04 -1.97 4.29
CA VAL A 27 3.28 -3.34 3.82
C VAL A 27 4.75 -3.49 3.48
N TYR A 28 5.46 -4.34 4.22
CA TYR A 28 6.86 -4.63 3.94
C TYR A 28 7.00 -5.75 2.90
N CYS A 29 7.80 -5.49 1.87
CA CYS A 29 8.10 -6.41 0.78
C CYS A 29 9.62 -6.68 0.72
N LEU A 30 10.00 -7.79 0.10
CA LEU A 30 11.40 -8.23 0.02
C LEU A 30 12.18 -7.48 -1.07
N SER A 31 11.56 -7.24 -2.24
CA SER A 31 12.19 -6.58 -3.38
C SER A 31 11.46 -5.31 -3.80
N ARG A 32 12.11 -4.50 -4.66
CA ARG A 32 11.50 -3.31 -5.28
C ARG A 32 10.33 -3.70 -6.20
N ASP A 33 10.49 -4.78 -6.94
CA ASP A 33 9.46 -5.26 -7.87
C ASP A 33 8.22 -5.75 -7.11
N ASP A 34 8.42 -6.37 -5.93
CA ASP A 34 7.32 -6.76 -5.04
C ASP A 34 6.57 -5.53 -4.51
N VAL A 35 7.29 -4.48 -4.10
CA VAL A 35 6.68 -3.23 -3.63
C VAL A 35 5.73 -2.66 -4.69
N GLU A 36 6.20 -2.55 -5.92
CA GLU A 36 5.42 -2.04 -7.05
C GLU A 36 4.22 -2.95 -7.35
N SER A 37 4.45 -4.27 -7.39
CA SER A 37 3.40 -5.26 -7.69
C SER A 37 2.30 -5.28 -6.64
N VAL A 38 2.65 -5.19 -5.35
CA VAL A 38 1.70 -5.12 -4.25
C VAL A 38 0.92 -3.81 -4.27
N ALA A 39 1.59 -2.67 -4.44
CA ALA A 39 0.91 -1.37 -4.54
C ALA A 39 -0.08 -1.33 -5.71
N LYS A 40 0.30 -1.91 -6.86
CA LYS A 40 -0.58 -2.06 -8.02
C LYS A 40 -1.80 -2.93 -7.70
N ALA A 41 -1.60 -4.12 -7.13
CA ALA A 41 -2.68 -5.06 -6.82
C ALA A 41 -3.72 -4.45 -5.85
N LEU A 42 -3.27 -3.72 -4.82
CA LEU A 42 -4.16 -3.03 -3.89
C LEU A 42 -5.01 -1.95 -4.59
N ASN A 43 -4.40 -1.16 -5.48
CA ASN A 43 -5.12 -0.14 -6.23
C ASN A 43 -6.08 -0.72 -7.28
N GLU A 44 -5.73 -1.83 -7.91
CA GLU A 44 -6.62 -2.55 -8.82
C GLU A 44 -7.85 -3.09 -8.08
N GLU A 45 -7.66 -3.66 -6.90
CA GLU A 45 -8.78 -4.10 -6.05
C GLU A 45 -9.65 -2.93 -5.60
N ARG A 46 -9.04 -1.80 -5.21
CA ARG A 46 -9.77 -0.56 -4.89
C ARG A 46 -10.63 -0.09 -6.06
N ILE A 47 -10.08 -0.04 -7.27
CA ILE A 47 -10.82 0.36 -8.48
C ILE A 47 -11.93 -0.64 -8.79
N ARG A 48 -11.67 -1.95 -8.65
CA ARG A 48 -12.68 -3.00 -8.86
C ARG A 48 -13.86 -2.83 -7.89
N ARG A 49 -13.58 -2.65 -6.60
CA ARG A 49 -14.62 -2.41 -5.58
C ARG A 49 -15.42 -1.14 -5.84
N GLN A 50 -14.77 -0.06 -6.25
CA GLN A 50 -15.46 1.18 -6.65
C GLN A 50 -16.42 0.95 -7.83
N ARG A 51 -15.99 0.20 -8.85
CA ARG A 51 -16.84 -0.13 -10.02
C ARG A 51 -18.03 -1.01 -9.63
N GLU A 52 -17.80 -1.96 -8.74
CA GLU A 52 -18.84 -2.90 -8.26
C GLU A 52 -19.68 -2.33 -7.10
N ARG A 53 -19.43 -1.10 -6.67
CA ARG A 53 -20.10 -0.44 -5.54
C ARG A 53 -20.03 -1.24 -4.23
N LEU A 54 -18.88 -1.89 -4.01
CA LEU A 54 -18.54 -2.57 -2.76
C LEU A 54 -17.99 -1.56 -1.74
N ALA A 55 -17.76 -2.02 -0.50
CA ALA A 55 -17.13 -1.22 0.53
C ALA A 55 -15.77 -0.64 0.05
N PRO A 56 -15.47 0.63 0.36
CA PRO A 56 -14.24 1.26 -0.09
C PRO A 56 -13.00 0.58 0.50
N ALA A 57 -11.94 0.51 -0.29
CA ALA A 57 -10.67 -0.10 0.07
C ALA A 57 -9.55 0.96 0.17
N PRO A 58 -8.47 0.68 0.93
CA PRO A 58 -7.34 1.57 1.07
C PRO A 58 -6.66 1.87 -0.27
N SER A 59 -6.16 3.10 -0.42
CA SER A 59 -5.23 3.46 -1.49
C SER A 59 -3.82 3.00 -1.12
N ALA A 60 -2.99 2.69 -2.12
CA ALA A 60 -1.62 2.23 -1.88
C ALA A 60 -0.61 3.02 -2.72
N ALA A 61 0.59 3.23 -2.19
CA ALA A 61 1.73 3.79 -2.91
C ALA A 61 2.99 2.96 -2.70
N ALA A 62 3.79 2.83 -3.75
CA ALA A 62 5.13 2.26 -3.69
C ALA A 62 6.12 3.25 -3.06
N TYR A 63 7.06 2.72 -2.30
CA TYR A 63 8.18 3.47 -1.75
C TYR A 63 9.42 2.59 -1.65
N HIS A 64 10.46 2.90 -2.41
CA HIS A 64 11.72 2.16 -2.35
C HIS A 64 12.90 2.96 -2.89
N ALA A 65 14.12 2.47 -2.65
CA ALA A 65 15.37 3.14 -3.05
C ALA A 65 15.56 3.34 -4.57
N GLY A 66 14.78 2.69 -5.43
CA GLY A 66 14.79 2.95 -6.88
C GLY A 66 14.04 4.22 -7.31
N MET A 67 13.26 4.85 -6.43
CA MET A 67 12.56 6.10 -6.71
C MET A 67 13.47 7.29 -6.45
N THR A 68 13.24 8.42 -7.14
CA THR A 68 13.96 9.67 -6.85
C THR A 68 13.59 10.20 -5.47
N ASP A 69 14.45 11.04 -4.91
CA ASP A 69 14.20 11.68 -3.60
C ASP A 69 12.91 12.49 -3.60
N SER A 70 12.61 13.19 -4.71
CA SER A 70 11.37 13.94 -4.88
C SER A 70 10.13 13.04 -4.91
N GLN A 71 10.20 11.88 -5.55
CA GLN A 71 9.11 10.90 -5.55
C GLN A 71 8.88 10.31 -4.16
N ARG A 72 9.98 9.94 -3.47
CA ARG A 72 9.91 9.42 -2.10
C ARG A 72 9.30 10.44 -1.14
N LEU A 73 9.74 11.70 -1.21
CA LEU A 73 9.18 12.80 -0.43
C LEU A 73 7.69 13.03 -0.72
N ALA A 74 7.29 12.97 -1.99
CA ALA A 74 5.89 13.12 -2.37
C ALA A 74 5.00 12.00 -1.80
N VAL A 75 5.46 10.74 -1.85
CA VAL A 75 4.74 9.61 -1.24
C VAL A 75 4.68 9.75 0.28
N GLN A 76 5.78 10.14 0.93
CA GLN A 76 5.82 10.39 2.36
C GLN A 76 4.78 11.42 2.77
N ASN A 77 4.77 12.57 2.11
CA ASN A 77 3.84 13.66 2.42
C ASN A 77 2.38 13.23 2.25
N LYS A 78 2.06 12.51 1.18
CA LYS A 78 0.71 11.98 0.94
C LYS A 78 0.28 10.96 1.99
N TRP A 79 1.18 10.06 2.38
CA TRP A 79 0.88 9.06 3.41
C TRP A 79 0.70 9.71 4.78
N MET A 80 1.54 10.69 5.12
CA MET A 80 1.43 11.48 6.36
C MET A 80 0.15 12.32 6.41
N ALA A 81 -0.27 12.90 5.29
CA ALA A 81 -1.50 13.68 5.17
C ALA A 81 -2.78 12.82 5.14
N GLY A 82 -2.67 11.50 4.97
CA GLY A 82 -3.82 10.60 4.83
C GLY A 82 -4.37 10.46 3.41
N ASP A 83 -3.78 11.15 2.42
CA ASP A 83 -4.14 10.99 1.00
C ASP A 83 -3.84 9.58 0.46
N VAL A 84 -2.82 8.93 1.05
CA VAL A 84 -2.48 7.52 0.81
C VAL A 84 -2.65 6.75 2.11
N SER A 85 -3.46 5.70 2.08
CA SER A 85 -3.75 4.83 3.23
C SER A 85 -2.57 3.90 3.54
N VAL A 86 -2.06 3.23 2.51
CA VAL A 86 -1.04 2.17 2.64
C VAL A 86 0.24 2.54 1.90
N CYS A 87 1.38 2.44 2.59
CA CYS A 87 2.69 2.52 1.95
C CYS A 87 3.30 1.12 1.79
N CYS A 88 3.57 0.70 0.57
CA CYS A 88 4.30 -0.54 0.27
C CYS A 88 5.79 -0.23 0.20
N ALA A 89 6.61 -0.96 0.93
CA ALA A 89 7.99 -0.58 1.20
C ALA A 89 8.94 -1.76 1.35
N THR A 90 10.22 -1.58 1.06
CA THR A 90 11.25 -2.54 1.50
C THR A 90 11.70 -2.23 2.94
N ILE A 91 12.44 -3.15 3.55
CA ILE A 91 12.96 -3.06 4.94
C ILE A 91 13.76 -1.76 5.20
N ALA A 92 14.32 -1.14 4.16
CA ALA A 92 15.07 0.12 4.25
C ALA A 92 14.17 1.37 4.34
N PHE A 93 13.03 1.29 5.03
CA PHE A 93 12.14 2.42 5.23
C PHE A 93 12.71 3.35 6.31
N GLY A 94 13.63 4.23 5.91
CA GLY A 94 14.33 5.18 6.77
C GLY A 94 13.56 6.48 7.07
N MET A 95 12.27 6.53 6.82
CA MET A 95 11.42 7.68 7.13
C MET A 95 10.89 7.51 8.55
N GLY A 96 11.31 8.35 9.50
CA GLY A 96 10.80 8.31 10.88
C GLY A 96 9.27 8.11 10.89
N ILE A 97 8.82 7.01 11.49
CA ILE A 97 7.46 6.44 11.34
C ILE A 97 6.45 7.09 12.31
N ASP A 98 6.73 8.30 12.83
CA ASP A 98 5.77 9.01 13.67
C ASP A 98 4.69 9.65 12.80
N LYS A 99 3.70 8.84 12.39
CA LYS A 99 2.41 9.32 11.88
C LYS A 99 1.52 9.68 13.09
N PRO A 100 1.14 10.96 13.26
CA PRO A 100 0.32 11.41 14.39
C PRO A 100 -1.12 10.90 14.33
#